data_AF-A0A7Y2P0F9-F1
#
_entry.id   AF-A0A7Y2P0F9-F1
#
_cell.length_a   1.000
_cell.length_b   1.000
_cell.length_c   1.000
_cell.angle_alpha   90.00
_cell.angle_beta   90.00
_cell.angle_gamma   90.00
#
_symmetry.space_group_name_H-M   'P 1'
#
loop_
_entity.id
_entity.type
_entity.pdbx_description
1 polymer ?
#
loop_
_entity_poly.entity_id
_entity_poly.type
_entity_poly.pdbx_seq_one_letter_code
_entity_poly.pdbx_strand_id
1 'polypeptide(L)'
;MHSRSIFLTGGLLALCAAMPLLSGCEDARESLASAIKPAGAAEVATALRQQIAQGKFAEASAQGARFLEDKQDTAGVVAWETAKASAQAGKADDAIRYAGLAVKGGTVSGVDLMAEPLLDPVRTDIRFVALAAGGADGAVQAPAAASATPSAAAEASIDASGVKASAGDVSVQLPE
;
A
#
# COMPACT_ATOMS: atom_id res chain seq x y z
N MET A 1 -21.33 73.82 39.30
CA MET A 1 -20.61 73.26 38.14
C MET A 1 -21.65 72.96 37.07
N HIS A 2 -21.97 73.94 36.20
CA HIS A 2 -21.56 74.03 34.77
C HIS A 2 -21.90 72.73 33.99
N SER A 3 -22.99 72.60 33.22
CA SER A 3 -23.51 73.34 32.04
C SER A 3 -22.85 72.96 30.70
N ARG A 4 -23.71 72.65 29.70
CA ARG A 4 -23.57 72.71 28.21
C ARG A 4 -23.37 71.42 27.37
N SER A 5 -24.49 70.94 26.83
CA SER A 5 -24.95 70.92 25.42
C SER A 5 -24.02 71.28 24.21
N ILE A 6 -24.16 70.45 23.15
CA ILE A 6 -24.14 70.67 21.67
C ILE A 6 -22.78 70.74 20.92
N PHE A 7 -22.61 69.90 19.89
CA PHE A 7 -22.38 70.16 18.43
C PHE A 7 -21.81 68.86 17.78
N LEU A 8 -22.55 68.14 16.93
CA LEU A 8 -22.76 68.30 15.47
C LEU A 8 -21.51 68.09 14.59
N THR A 9 -21.73 67.34 13.50
CA THR A 9 -21.04 67.35 12.19
C THR A 9 -19.68 66.65 12.03
N GLY A 10 -19.67 65.62 11.18
CA GLY A 10 -18.50 65.25 10.37
C GLY A 10 -18.30 63.75 10.20
N GLY A 11 -18.80 63.17 9.11
CA GLY A 11 -18.41 61.80 8.74
C GLY A 11 -19.37 60.99 7.87
N LEU A 12 -20.24 61.64 7.10
CA LEU A 12 -20.92 61.06 5.95
C LEU A 12 -19.87 60.73 4.87
N LEU A 13 -19.35 59.50 4.79
CA LEU A 13 -18.72 58.89 3.58
C LEU A 13 -18.00 57.58 3.93
N ALA A 14 -18.69 56.43 3.88
CA ALA A 14 -18.05 55.12 3.69
C ALA A 14 -19.06 54.02 3.28
N LEU A 15 -20.12 54.37 2.55
CA LEU A 15 -21.16 53.43 2.10
C LEU A 15 -21.18 53.33 0.56
N CYS A 16 -20.03 53.09 -0.07
CA CYS A 16 -19.90 52.90 -1.52
C CYS A 16 -18.79 51.88 -1.87
N ALA A 17 -18.91 50.65 -1.39
CA ALA A 17 -18.08 49.54 -1.89
C ALA A 17 -18.87 48.23 -2.02
N ALA A 18 -20.16 48.33 -2.33
CA ALA A 18 -20.95 47.19 -2.77
C ALA A 18 -20.84 47.05 -4.30
N MET A 19 -20.17 45.97 -4.71
CA MET A 19 -20.07 45.40 -6.06
C MET A 19 -19.08 46.08 -7.04
N PRO A 20 -18.10 45.31 -7.54
CA PRO A 20 -18.39 44.30 -8.55
C PRO A 20 -17.77 42.93 -8.20
N LEU A 21 -18.54 42.03 -7.58
CA LEU A 21 -18.12 40.64 -7.30
C LEU A 21 -18.79 39.61 -8.24
N LEU A 22 -19.22 40.02 -9.44
CA LEU A 22 -19.92 39.11 -10.36
C LEU A 22 -19.14 38.73 -11.63
N SER A 23 -17.91 39.23 -11.84
CA SER A 23 -17.08 38.82 -12.98
C SER A 23 -15.82 38.04 -12.61
N GLY A 24 -15.54 37.82 -11.32
CA GLY A 24 -14.39 37.02 -10.85
C GLY A 24 -14.74 35.60 -10.39
N CYS A 25 -16.01 35.18 -10.51
CA CYS A 25 -16.44 33.86 -10.05
C CYS A 25 -16.04 32.74 -11.04
N GLU A 26 -15.77 33.08 -12.30
CA GLU A 26 -15.32 32.12 -13.32
C GLU A 26 -13.83 31.74 -13.12
N ASP A 27 -12.94 32.73 -12.99
CA ASP A 27 -11.50 32.51 -12.73
C ASP A 27 -11.22 31.87 -11.36
N ALA A 28 -11.98 32.22 -10.33
CA ALA A 28 -11.87 31.59 -9.02
C ALA A 28 -12.34 30.12 -9.06
N ARG A 29 -13.37 29.80 -9.86
CA ARG A 29 -13.83 28.42 -10.06
C ARG A 29 -12.83 27.59 -10.84
N GLU A 30 -12.19 28.15 -11.86
CA GLU A 30 -11.18 27.42 -12.65
C GLU A 30 -9.90 27.17 -11.84
N SER A 31 -9.50 28.13 -11.00
CA SER A 31 -8.39 27.98 -10.05
C SER A 31 -8.70 26.97 -8.93
N LEU A 32 -9.95 26.96 -8.41
CA LEU A 32 -10.42 25.92 -7.47
C LEU A 32 -10.56 24.55 -8.15
N ALA A 33 -11.02 24.48 -9.40
CA ALA A 33 -11.17 23.23 -10.13
C ALA A 33 -9.81 22.59 -10.47
N SER A 34 -8.80 23.42 -10.76
CA SER A 34 -7.39 23.01 -10.88
C SER A 34 -6.82 22.53 -9.54
N ALA A 35 -7.11 23.24 -8.44
CA ALA A 35 -6.64 22.89 -7.10
C ALA A 35 -7.31 21.62 -6.51
N ILE A 36 -8.51 21.26 -6.99
CA ILE A 36 -9.25 20.07 -6.56
C ILE A 36 -9.11 18.95 -7.61
N LYS A 37 -8.04 18.93 -8.41
CA LYS A 37 -7.75 17.74 -9.21
C LYS A 37 -7.40 16.61 -8.23
N PRO A 38 -8.19 15.52 -8.18
CA PRO A 38 -7.93 14.44 -7.25
C PRO A 38 -6.58 13.82 -7.59
N ALA A 39 -5.64 13.85 -6.64
CA ALA A 39 -4.27 13.37 -6.86
C ALA A 39 -4.27 11.96 -7.49
N GLY A 40 -3.45 11.78 -8.51
CA GLY A 40 -3.25 10.51 -9.21
C GLY A 40 -2.39 9.55 -8.40
N ALA A 41 -2.39 8.28 -8.79
CA ALA A 41 -1.62 7.23 -8.11
C ALA A 41 -0.12 7.57 -8.00
N ALA A 42 0.48 8.15 -9.06
CA ALA A 42 1.90 8.53 -9.05
C ALA A 42 2.22 9.68 -8.07
N GLU A 43 1.33 10.67 -7.97
CA GLU A 43 1.48 11.79 -7.03
C GLU A 43 1.36 11.30 -5.59
N VAL A 44 0.39 10.41 -5.34
CA VAL A 44 0.22 9.79 -4.02
C VAL A 44 1.41 8.92 -3.66
N ALA A 45 1.89 8.05 -4.57
CA ALA A 45 3.08 7.24 -4.32
C ALA A 45 4.31 8.11 -4.01
N THR A 46 4.46 9.27 -4.68
CA THR A 46 5.53 10.23 -4.39
C THR A 46 5.40 10.82 -2.98
N ALA A 47 4.19 11.22 -2.58
CA ALA A 47 3.93 11.73 -1.24
C ALA A 47 4.20 10.65 -0.15
N LEU A 48 3.81 9.40 -0.40
CA LEU A 48 4.09 8.28 0.50
C LEU A 48 5.58 8.04 0.66
N ARG A 49 6.37 8.04 -0.43
CA ARG A 49 7.84 7.93 -0.37
C ARG A 49 8.46 9.01 0.50
N GLN A 50 7.99 10.24 0.38
CA GLN A 50 8.47 11.33 1.23
C GLN A 50 8.17 11.09 2.71
N GLN A 51 6.98 10.58 3.03
CA GLN A 51 6.61 10.26 4.42
C GLN A 51 7.42 9.07 4.96
N ILE A 52 7.63 8.02 4.16
CA ILE A 52 8.48 6.87 4.49
C ILE A 52 9.91 7.35 4.77
N ALA A 53 10.47 8.21 3.92
CA ALA A 53 11.80 8.79 4.12
C ALA A 53 11.91 9.65 5.39
N GLN A 54 10.79 10.21 5.86
CA GLN A 54 10.68 10.96 7.12
C GLN A 54 10.41 10.06 8.33
N GLY A 55 10.32 8.73 8.16
CA GLY A 55 9.98 7.79 9.24
C GLY A 55 8.50 7.81 9.65
N LYS A 56 7.64 8.49 8.89
CA LYS A 56 6.18 8.63 9.15
C LYS A 56 5.41 7.42 8.59
N PHE A 57 5.78 6.23 9.05
CA PHE A 57 5.27 4.98 8.48
C PHE A 57 3.77 4.75 8.74
N ALA A 58 3.30 5.12 9.95
CA ALA A 58 1.89 4.95 10.31
C ALA A 58 0.98 5.87 9.48
N GLU A 59 1.39 7.12 9.28
CA GLU A 59 0.68 8.10 8.47
C GLU A 59 0.69 7.71 6.99
N ALA A 60 1.83 7.29 6.46
CA ALA A 60 1.96 6.81 5.09
C ALA A 60 1.08 5.59 4.83
N SER A 61 1.10 4.62 5.74
CA SER A 61 0.23 3.43 5.69
C SER A 61 -1.24 3.84 5.65
N ALA A 62 -1.68 4.76 6.54
CA ALA A 62 -3.06 5.20 6.60
C ALA A 62 -3.50 5.99 5.35
N GLN A 63 -2.63 6.86 4.82
CA GLN A 63 -2.93 7.63 3.61
C GLN A 63 -3.03 6.73 2.38
N GLY A 64 -2.08 5.80 2.22
CA GLY A 64 -2.09 4.84 1.12
C GLY A 64 -3.32 3.92 1.18
N ALA A 65 -3.68 3.46 2.38
CA ALA A 65 -4.88 2.66 2.58
C ALA A 65 -6.15 3.37 2.12
N ARG A 66 -6.36 4.63 2.55
CA ARG A 66 -7.49 5.46 2.14
C ARG A 66 -7.55 5.63 0.63
N PHE A 67 -6.41 5.90 -0.01
CA PHE A 67 -6.37 6.03 -1.47
C PHE A 67 -6.83 4.74 -2.17
N LEU A 68 -6.40 3.58 -1.67
CA LEU A 68 -6.72 2.27 -2.26
C LEU A 68 -8.14 1.80 -1.98
N GLU A 69 -8.81 2.38 -0.99
CA GLU A 69 -10.25 2.20 -0.75
C GLU A 69 -11.09 3.01 -1.75
N ASP A 70 -10.70 4.26 -1.99
CA ASP A 70 -11.46 5.20 -2.82
C ASP A 70 -11.15 5.09 -4.32
N LYS A 71 -9.96 4.60 -4.67
CA LYS A 71 -9.44 4.61 -6.04
C LYS A 71 -8.71 3.33 -6.40
N GLN A 72 -8.77 3.01 -7.69
CA GLN A 72 -8.07 1.86 -8.24
C GLN A 72 -6.62 2.24 -8.58
N ASP A 73 -5.68 1.48 -8.00
CA ASP A 73 -4.25 1.55 -8.35
C ASP A 73 -3.91 0.39 -9.29
N THR A 74 -4.21 0.57 -10.58
CA THR A 74 -4.07 -0.50 -11.58
C THR A 74 -2.63 -0.98 -11.73
N ALA A 75 -1.66 -0.07 -11.61
CA ALA A 75 -0.25 -0.42 -11.70
C ALA A 75 0.27 -1.05 -10.40
N GLY A 76 -0.33 -0.75 -9.24
CA GLY A 76 0.15 -1.21 -7.94
C GLY A 76 1.26 -0.33 -7.34
N VAL A 77 1.42 0.91 -7.83
CA VAL A 77 2.48 1.82 -7.37
C VAL A 77 2.21 2.40 -5.99
N VAL A 78 0.95 2.70 -5.67
CA VAL A 78 0.53 3.13 -4.33
C VAL A 78 0.51 1.94 -3.39
N ALA A 79 0.02 0.78 -3.85
CA ALA A 79 0.07 -0.47 -3.10
C ALA A 79 1.49 -0.81 -2.66
N TRP A 80 2.48 -0.62 -3.53
CA TRP A 80 3.88 -0.88 -3.18
C TRP A 80 4.40 -0.01 -2.03
N GLU A 81 4.19 1.31 -2.13
CA GLU A 81 4.64 2.23 -1.07
C GLU A 81 3.86 1.99 0.23
N THR A 82 2.56 1.68 0.14
CA THR A 82 1.71 1.36 1.29
C THR A 82 2.15 0.08 1.99
N ALA A 83 2.60 -0.93 1.24
CA ALA A 83 3.14 -2.18 1.80
C ALA A 83 4.37 -1.92 2.66
N LYS A 84 5.34 -1.16 2.13
CA LYS A 84 6.58 -0.78 2.84
C LYS A 84 6.29 0.01 4.11
N ALA A 85 5.39 1.00 4.01
CA ALA A 85 4.97 1.78 5.18
C ALA A 85 4.27 0.91 6.23
N SER A 86 3.40 -0.01 5.81
CA SER A 86 2.64 -0.88 6.73
C SER A 86 3.55 -1.88 7.45
N ALA A 87 4.56 -2.43 6.77
CA ALA A 87 5.54 -3.33 7.38
C ALA A 87 6.31 -2.62 8.52
N GLN A 88 6.81 -1.41 8.26
CA GLN A 88 7.52 -0.60 9.25
C GLN A 88 6.63 -0.08 10.38
N ALA A 89 5.33 0.10 10.11
CA ALA A 89 4.35 0.46 11.15
C ALA A 89 3.89 -0.74 12.01
N GLY A 90 4.45 -1.95 11.81
CA GLY A 90 4.06 -3.16 12.54
C GLY A 90 2.72 -3.76 12.10
N LYS A 91 2.18 -3.35 10.96
CA LYS A 91 0.91 -3.84 10.40
C LYS A 91 1.18 -4.93 9.38
N ALA A 92 1.56 -6.11 9.86
CA ALA A 92 2.00 -7.22 9.00
C ALA A 92 0.94 -7.65 7.98
N ASP A 93 -0.32 -7.80 8.40
CA ASP A 93 -1.41 -8.23 7.52
C ASP A 93 -1.65 -7.23 6.37
N ASP A 94 -1.62 -5.94 6.67
CA ASP A 94 -1.74 -4.89 5.67
C ASP A 94 -0.55 -4.88 4.72
N ALA A 95 0.67 -5.03 5.24
CA ALA A 95 1.87 -5.10 4.42
C ALA A 95 1.80 -6.23 3.39
N ILE A 96 1.39 -7.43 3.81
CA ILE A 96 1.26 -8.60 2.93
C ILE A 96 0.16 -8.38 1.90
N ARG A 97 -1.00 -7.87 2.33
CA ARG A 97 -2.12 -7.55 1.43
C ARG A 97 -1.71 -6.56 0.35
N TYR A 98 -1.07 -5.46 0.71
CA TYR A 98 -0.66 -4.43 -0.23
C TYR A 98 0.51 -4.86 -1.11
N ALA A 99 1.45 -5.66 -0.60
CA ALA A 99 2.48 -6.30 -1.41
C ALA A 99 1.84 -7.18 -2.50
N GLY A 100 0.80 -7.93 -2.15
CA GLY A 100 0.07 -8.75 -3.13
C GLY A 100 -0.61 -7.94 -4.23
N LEU A 101 -1.18 -6.78 -3.88
CA LEU A 101 -1.74 -5.86 -4.87
C LEU A 101 -0.66 -5.27 -5.78
N ALA A 102 0.52 -4.95 -5.24
CA ALA A 102 1.64 -4.44 -6.01
C ALA A 102 2.19 -5.48 -7.02
N VAL A 103 2.29 -6.75 -6.61
CA VAL A 103 2.64 -7.86 -7.49
C VAL A 103 1.59 -8.06 -8.58
N LYS A 104 0.30 -8.06 -8.21
CA LYS A 104 -0.80 -8.22 -9.17
C LYS A 104 -0.85 -7.09 -10.20
N GLY A 105 -0.51 -5.86 -9.79
CA GLY A 105 -0.41 -4.70 -10.68
C GLY A 105 0.84 -4.70 -11.56
N GLY A 106 1.80 -5.58 -11.28
CA GLY A 106 3.06 -5.67 -12.02
C GLY A 106 4.08 -4.58 -11.70
N THR A 107 3.88 -3.79 -10.62
CA THR A 107 4.88 -2.81 -10.18
C THR A 107 6.13 -3.49 -9.62
N VAL A 108 5.97 -4.65 -8.99
CA VAL A 108 7.07 -5.42 -8.38
C VAL A 108 6.92 -6.91 -8.66
N SER A 109 8.05 -7.60 -8.77
CA SER A 109 8.11 -9.06 -8.80
C SER A 109 8.24 -9.63 -7.39
N GLY A 110 8.09 -10.95 -7.27
CA GLY A 110 8.37 -11.66 -6.01
C GLY A 110 9.82 -11.54 -5.54
N VAL A 111 10.77 -11.42 -6.47
CA VAL A 111 12.19 -11.19 -6.15
C VAL A 111 12.37 -9.81 -5.52
N ASP A 112 11.69 -8.79 -6.04
CA ASP A 112 11.74 -7.43 -5.49
C ASP A 112 11.15 -7.37 -4.07
N LEU A 113 10.12 -8.16 -3.78
CA LEU A 113 9.57 -8.28 -2.43
C LEU A 113 10.62 -8.75 -1.42
N MET A 114 11.43 -9.74 -1.79
CA MET A 114 12.44 -10.30 -0.90
C MET A 114 13.69 -9.41 -0.81
N ALA A 115 13.96 -8.60 -1.84
CA ALA A 115 15.09 -7.68 -1.86
C ALA A 115 14.83 -6.35 -1.12
N GLU A 116 13.56 -5.96 -0.94
CA GLU A 116 13.18 -4.68 -0.32
C GLU A 116 13.45 -4.67 1.21
N PRO A 117 14.38 -3.84 1.72
CA PRO A 117 14.70 -3.79 3.15
C PRO A 117 13.55 -3.32 4.03
N LEU A 118 12.68 -2.44 3.53
CA LEU A 118 11.54 -1.98 4.32
C LEU A 118 10.50 -3.07 4.58
N LEU A 119 10.62 -4.23 3.95
CA LEU A 119 9.78 -5.40 4.20
C LEU A 119 10.44 -6.45 5.10
N ASP A 120 11.63 -6.18 5.65
CA ASP A 120 12.29 -7.03 6.65
C ASP A 120 11.35 -7.52 7.77
N PRO A 121 10.47 -6.68 8.36
CA PRO A 121 9.59 -7.11 9.46
C PRO A 121 8.62 -8.23 9.10
N VAL A 122 8.29 -8.39 7.81
CA VAL A 122 7.33 -9.40 7.33
C VAL A 122 7.98 -10.50 6.50
N ARG A 123 9.30 -10.42 6.25
CA ARG A 123 10.00 -11.31 5.33
C ARG A 123 9.97 -12.78 5.73
N THR A 124 9.78 -13.07 7.02
CA THR A 124 9.68 -14.43 7.56
C THR A 124 8.24 -14.94 7.69
N ASP A 125 7.23 -14.09 7.44
CA ASP A 125 5.83 -14.54 7.41
C ASP A 125 5.62 -15.48 6.22
N ILE A 126 5.08 -16.67 6.50
CA ILE A 126 4.87 -17.70 5.48
C ILE A 126 4.01 -17.23 4.31
N ARG A 127 3.04 -16.33 4.57
CA ARG A 127 2.17 -15.76 3.53
C ARG A 127 2.93 -14.78 2.65
N PHE A 128 3.86 -14.03 3.24
CA PHE A 128 4.75 -13.14 2.49
C PHE A 128 5.71 -13.94 1.60
N VAL A 129 6.30 -15.01 2.15
CA VAL A 129 7.19 -15.91 1.39
C VAL A 129 6.43 -16.60 0.25
N ALA A 130 5.22 -17.08 0.50
CA ALA A 130 4.37 -17.68 -0.53
C ALA A 130 4.02 -16.68 -1.64
N LEU A 131 3.73 -15.42 -1.28
CA LEU A 131 3.51 -14.35 -2.24
C LEU A 131 4.76 -14.08 -3.10
N ALA A 132 5.93 -14.01 -2.47
CA ALA A 132 7.19 -13.81 -3.18
C ALA A 132 7.56 -14.98 -4.10
N ALA A 133 7.30 -16.22 -3.69
CA ALA A 133 7.51 -17.40 -4.53
C ALA A 133 6.53 -17.49 -5.71
N GLY A 134 5.27 -17.10 -5.50
CA GLY A 134 4.23 -17.11 -6.54
C GLY A 134 4.33 -15.96 -7.55
N GLY A 135 5.11 -14.91 -7.26
CA GLY A 135 5.26 -13.73 -8.12
C GLY A 135 6.22 -13.89 -9.30
N ALA A 136 6.88 -15.04 -9.46
CA ALA A 136 7.85 -15.30 -10.52
C ALA A 136 7.24 -16.02 -11.74
N ASP A 137 6.11 -16.72 -11.58
CA ASP A 137 5.47 -17.46 -12.65
C ASP A 137 3.96 -17.21 -12.64
N GLY A 138 3.50 -16.44 -13.62
CA GLY A 138 2.10 -16.39 -13.98
C GLY A 138 1.65 -17.76 -14.50
N ALA A 139 1.35 -18.69 -13.59
CA ALA A 139 0.46 -19.84 -13.76
C ALA A 139 0.39 -20.62 -12.44
N VAL A 140 -0.24 -20.07 -11.41
CA VAL A 140 -0.92 -20.93 -10.44
C VAL A 140 -2.18 -21.43 -11.15
N GLN A 141 -1.99 -22.47 -11.95
CA GLN A 141 -3.04 -23.43 -12.23
C GLN A 141 -3.59 -23.80 -10.86
N ALA A 142 -4.85 -23.40 -10.59
CA ALA A 142 -5.58 -23.92 -9.46
C ALA A 142 -5.35 -25.44 -9.43
N PRO A 143 -5.12 -26.06 -8.26
CA PRO A 143 -5.18 -27.50 -8.20
C PRO A 143 -6.62 -27.86 -8.58
N ALA A 144 -6.83 -28.16 -9.87
CA ALA A 144 -7.88 -29.05 -10.28
C ALA A 144 -7.73 -30.23 -9.33
N ALA A 145 -8.83 -30.63 -8.71
CA ALA A 145 -8.93 -31.90 -8.03
C ALA A 145 -8.68 -32.99 -9.08
N ALA A 146 -7.41 -33.17 -9.43
CA ALA A 146 -6.90 -34.34 -10.11
C ALA A 146 -7.04 -35.41 -9.05
N SER A 147 -8.05 -36.26 -9.27
CA SER A 147 -8.16 -37.54 -8.61
C SER A 147 -6.78 -38.16 -8.63
N ALA A 148 -6.11 -38.16 -7.48
CA ALA A 148 -4.80 -38.74 -7.32
C ALA A 148 -4.95 -40.23 -7.55
N THR A 149 -4.53 -40.71 -8.72
CA THR A 149 -4.10 -42.10 -8.84
C THR A 149 -2.91 -42.25 -7.88
N PRO A 150 -2.95 -43.17 -6.91
CA PRO A 150 -1.88 -43.32 -5.94
C PRO A 150 -0.59 -43.70 -6.68
N SER A 151 0.32 -42.73 -6.79
CA SER A 151 1.72 -42.99 -7.13
C SER A 151 2.35 -43.68 -5.91
N ALA A 152 3.13 -44.72 -6.16
CA ALA A 152 3.68 -45.66 -5.18
C ALA A 152 4.09 -44.97 -3.86
N ALA A 153 3.60 -45.53 -2.75
CA ALA A 153 3.79 -44.99 -1.41
C ALA A 153 5.28 -44.74 -1.14
N ALA A 154 5.64 -43.48 -0.87
CA ALA A 154 6.92 -43.17 -0.28
C ALA A 154 6.90 -43.69 1.16
N GLU A 155 7.74 -44.68 1.44
CA GLU A 155 7.88 -45.29 2.76
C GLU A 155 9.14 -44.73 3.41
N ALA A 156 8.96 -44.09 4.57
CA ALA A 156 10.03 -43.69 5.46
C ALA A 156 9.92 -44.49 6.76
N SER A 157 11.00 -45.21 7.12
CA SER A 157 11.08 -45.98 8.36
C SER A 157 12.33 -45.59 9.12
N ILE A 158 12.21 -45.59 10.45
CA ILE A 158 13.31 -45.32 11.39
C ILE A 158 13.53 -46.60 12.19
N ASP A 159 14.73 -47.16 12.10
CA ASP A 159 15.15 -48.30 12.91
C ASP A 159 16.48 -48.01 13.63
N ALA A 160 16.98 -48.97 14.41
CA ALA A 160 18.21 -48.83 15.20
C ALA A 160 19.50 -48.66 14.36
N SER A 161 19.39 -48.67 13.03
CA SER A 161 20.47 -48.52 12.06
C SER A 161 20.41 -47.18 11.29
N GLY A 162 19.47 -46.29 11.65
CA GLY A 162 19.34 -44.94 11.09
C GLY A 162 18.00 -44.69 10.38
N VAL A 163 17.95 -43.61 9.59
CA VAL A 163 16.75 -43.20 8.85
C VAL A 163 16.85 -43.70 7.42
N LYS A 164 15.81 -44.41 6.96
CA LYS A 164 15.68 -44.86 5.58
C LYS A 164 14.46 -44.23 4.93
N ALA A 165 14.66 -43.56 3.81
CA ALA A 165 13.60 -42.99 3.00
C ALA A 165 13.64 -43.58 1.59
N SER A 166 12.48 -44.00 1.08
CA SER A 166 12.33 -44.62 -0.24
C SER A 166 11.24 -43.90 -1.02
N ALA A 167 11.54 -43.56 -2.28
CA ALA A 167 10.56 -43.04 -3.23
C ALA A 167 10.83 -43.66 -4.62
N GLY A 168 9.93 -44.53 -5.08
CA GLY A 168 10.13 -45.29 -6.31
C GLY A 168 11.39 -46.16 -6.24
N ASP A 169 12.26 -46.07 -7.25
CA ASP A 169 13.52 -46.83 -7.33
C ASP A 169 14.69 -46.22 -6.53
N VAL A 170 14.47 -45.09 -5.83
CA VAL A 170 15.52 -44.38 -5.09
C VAL A 170 15.34 -44.61 -3.60
N SER A 171 16.38 -45.18 -2.95
CA SER A 171 16.48 -45.29 -1.50
C SER A 171 17.71 -44.55 -0.98
N VAL A 172 17.50 -43.70 0.02
CA VAL A 172 18.57 -43.00 0.73
C VAL A 172 18.59 -43.52 2.17
N GLN A 173 19.75 -44.01 2.60
CA GLN A 173 19.99 -44.43 3.98
C GLN A 173 21.05 -43.52 4.58
N LEU A 174 20.69 -42.85 5.68
CA LEU A 174 21.62 -42.09 6.50
C LEU A 174 22.10 -43.01 7.63
N PRO A 175 23.41 -43.29 7.73
CA PRO A 175 23.95 -43.91 8.94
C PRO A 175 23.85 -42.94 10.11
N GLU A 176 23.76 -43.47 11.33
CA GLU A 176 23.86 -42.66 12.56
C GLU A 176 25.23 -41.98 12.71
#